data_AF-A0A9N9PM22-F1
#
_entry.id   AF-A0A9N9PM22-F1
#
_cell.length_a   1.000
_cell.length_b   1.000
_cell.length_c   1.000
_cell.angle_alpha   90.00
_cell.angle_beta   90.00
_cell.angle_gamma   90.00
#
_symmetry.space_group_name_H-M   'P 1'
#
loop_
_entity.id
_entity.type
_entity.pdbx_description
1 polymer ?
#
loop_
_entity_poly.entity_id
_entity_poly.type
_entity_poly.pdbx_seq_one_letter_code
_entity_poly.pdbx_strand_id
1 'polypeptide(L)'
;MKLSTLLFALGVSYGLVSARVPLIDRDNDVLHGGDPSTLSDDIPHGGYPMFLNSTRVRAGFGAAPIPAGTTATGESISENWGGLIVSTPPPNEHFISASAQIQVPGIKLPAGAPDGHYATTIWVGIDGTDGTPGLFQAGMALNLYKDSKGTRVESDVWVEWFPDPAIGLDDKNEIDIKPGDWIDVQVVTDSSIERPSTGTIKIENLNTGKKAVRTLHAPRPGLELLGKTVEWIVERLTINGQLSTLPDFGTVRFLNCHALTKGNAGSGSPGRDVYLDNADEIILDQEGTLMTNIVRPANGVEFFVEYKPHKQ
;
A
#
# COMPACT_ATOMS: atom_id res chain seq x y z
N MET A 1 -4.54 -68.88 -12.14
CA MET A 1 -5.64 -67.90 -12.28
C MET A 1 -5.78 -67.16 -10.95
N LYS A 2 -5.79 -65.81 -11.00
CA LYS A 2 -5.73 -64.78 -9.93
C LYS A 2 -4.38 -64.05 -9.86
N LEU A 3 -4.33 -62.91 -10.56
CA LEU A 3 -3.45 -61.79 -10.25
C LEU A 3 -4.35 -60.59 -9.93
N SER A 4 -4.14 -59.98 -8.77
CA SER A 4 -4.79 -58.77 -8.27
C SER A 4 -3.96 -57.54 -8.67
N THR A 5 -4.62 -56.56 -9.29
CA THR A 5 -4.05 -55.27 -9.69
C THR A 5 -3.99 -54.31 -8.50
N LEU A 6 -2.81 -53.73 -8.23
CA LEU A 6 -2.58 -52.66 -7.26
C LEU A 6 -2.32 -51.36 -8.03
N LEU A 7 -3.11 -50.32 -7.77
CA LEU A 7 -2.98 -48.99 -8.36
C LEU A 7 -2.09 -48.12 -7.46
N PHE A 8 -0.98 -47.58 -7.98
CA PHE A 8 -0.14 -46.60 -7.30
C PHE A 8 -0.63 -45.18 -7.64
N ALA A 9 -0.97 -44.39 -6.62
CA ALA A 9 -1.16 -42.95 -6.72
C ALA A 9 0.15 -42.23 -6.39
N LEU A 10 0.65 -41.41 -7.32
CA LEU A 10 1.79 -40.52 -7.11
C LEU A 10 1.27 -39.18 -6.59
N GLY A 11 1.54 -38.89 -5.31
CA GLY A 11 1.42 -37.54 -4.74
C GLY A 11 2.77 -36.84 -4.82
N VAL A 12 2.84 -35.73 -5.55
CA VAL A 12 3.99 -34.82 -5.54
C VAL A 12 3.70 -33.72 -4.51
N SER A 13 4.45 -33.74 -3.41
CA SER A 13 4.48 -32.68 -2.41
C SER A 13 5.39 -31.55 -2.90
N TYR A 14 4.85 -30.35 -3.06
CA TYR A 14 5.63 -29.12 -3.19
C TYR A 14 5.89 -28.58 -1.78
N GLY A 15 7.14 -28.66 -1.32
CA GLY A 15 7.58 -28.02 -0.09
C GLY A 15 7.73 -26.52 -0.29
N LEU A 16 7.07 -25.72 0.54
CA LEU A 16 7.36 -24.29 0.68
C LEU A 16 8.76 -24.13 1.27
N VAL A 17 9.65 -23.47 0.53
CA VAL A 17 10.91 -22.96 1.08
C VAL A 17 10.61 -21.55 1.63
N SER A 18 10.47 -21.46 2.95
CA SER A 18 10.46 -20.19 3.68
C SER A 18 11.86 -19.58 3.63
N ALA A 19 12.04 -18.53 2.83
CA ALA A 19 13.25 -17.72 2.86
C ALA A 19 13.21 -16.81 4.10
N ARG A 20 13.86 -17.23 5.19
CA ARG A 20 14.11 -16.37 6.35
C ARG A 20 15.08 -15.26 5.94
N VAL A 21 14.64 -14.00 6.06
CA VAL A 21 15.53 -12.83 6.01
C VAL A 21 16.42 -12.86 7.26
N PRO A 22 17.76 -12.74 7.16
CA PRO A 22 18.63 -12.69 8.33
C PRO A 22 18.43 -11.38 9.10
N LEU A 23 18.25 -11.51 10.42
CA LEU A 23 18.39 -10.41 11.37
C LEU A 23 19.85 -9.91 11.32
N ILE A 24 20.04 -8.61 11.12
CA ILE A 24 21.35 -7.97 11.25
C ILE A 24 21.70 -7.92 12.73
N ASP A 25 22.70 -8.71 13.12
CA ASP A 25 23.31 -8.68 14.44
C ASP A 25 24.27 -7.49 14.55
N ARG A 26 24.24 -6.83 15.72
CA ARG A 26 25.10 -5.71 16.06
C ARG A 26 26.39 -6.25 16.65
N ASP A 27 27.53 -5.88 16.07
CA ASP A 27 28.78 -5.89 16.82
C ASP A 27 29.60 -4.62 16.60
N ASN A 28 29.78 -3.91 17.71
CA ASN A 28 30.93 -3.14 18.16
C ASN A 28 31.80 -2.42 17.12
N ASP A 29 31.69 -1.09 17.11
CA ASP A 29 32.90 -0.27 17.05
C ASP A 29 32.80 0.89 18.04
N VAL A 30 33.65 0.81 19.07
CA VAL A 30 33.92 1.86 20.05
C VAL A 30 34.95 2.78 19.41
N LEU A 31 34.61 4.05 19.19
CA LEU A 31 35.61 5.11 19.06
C LEU A 31 35.24 6.32 19.92
N HIS A 32 36.28 6.86 20.54
CA HIS A 32 36.30 7.72 21.70
C HIS A 32 35.73 9.14 21.47
N GLY A 33 35.02 9.62 22.50
CA GLY A 33 35.31 10.88 23.21
C GLY A 33 35.25 12.21 22.46
N GLY A 34 34.15 12.95 22.64
CA GLY A 34 34.05 14.39 22.40
C GLY A 34 32.95 15.00 23.29
N ASP A 35 33.34 15.93 24.15
CA ASP A 35 32.60 16.64 25.21
C ASP A 35 31.38 17.46 24.73
N PRO A 36 30.20 17.43 25.39
CA PRO A 36 29.04 18.21 25.00
C PRO A 36 29.01 19.57 25.70
N SER A 37 29.57 20.60 25.07
CA SER A 37 29.19 21.98 25.39
C SER A 37 29.45 22.93 24.23
N THR A 38 28.53 23.88 24.06
CA THR A 38 28.49 25.01 23.13
C THR A 38 27.76 24.80 21.79
N LEU A 39 26.66 25.57 21.66
CA LEU A 39 25.94 26.10 20.48
C LEU A 39 24.42 25.98 20.76
N SER A 40 23.91 26.68 21.78
CA SER A 40 23.32 28.04 21.70
C SER A 40 22.11 28.14 20.77
N ASP A 41 20.96 28.38 21.40
CA ASP A 41 19.72 28.88 20.82
C ASP A 41 19.94 29.97 19.77
N ASP A 42 19.28 29.81 18.61
CA ASP A 42 18.64 30.87 17.84
C ASP A 42 18.06 30.26 16.55
N ILE A 43 16.77 29.90 16.55
CA ILE A 43 16.00 29.70 15.30
C ILE A 43 15.20 30.98 15.06
N PRO A 44 15.59 31.85 14.13
CA PRO A 44 14.71 32.91 13.69
C PRO A 44 13.61 32.32 12.81
N HIS A 45 12.36 32.60 13.18
CA HIS A 45 11.21 32.50 12.31
C HIS A 45 11.44 33.40 11.08
N GLY A 46 11.84 32.80 9.96
CA GLY A 46 12.04 33.46 8.68
C GLY A 46 11.57 32.56 7.57
N GLY A 47 10.56 33.01 6.82
CA GLY A 47 9.97 32.27 5.70
C GLY A 47 11.02 31.92 4.65
N TYR A 48 11.03 30.65 4.22
CA TYR A 48 11.89 30.21 3.14
C TYR A 48 11.22 30.55 1.79
N PRO A 49 11.90 31.31 0.92
CA PRO A 49 11.40 31.61 -0.41
C PRO A 49 11.46 30.37 -1.31
N MET A 50 10.43 30.24 -2.15
CA MET A 50 10.31 29.27 -3.23
C MET A 50 11.57 29.30 -4.12
N PHE A 51 12.40 28.27 -4.04
CA PHE A 51 13.37 27.97 -5.10
C PHE A 51 12.83 26.83 -5.96
N LEU A 52 12.10 27.24 -7.01
CA LEU A 52 11.77 26.40 -8.15
C LEU A 52 13.06 26.12 -8.92
N ASN A 53 13.56 24.88 -8.83
CA ASN A 53 14.53 24.37 -9.80
C ASN A 53 13.99 23.04 -10.37
N SER A 54 13.33 23.17 -11.52
CA SER A 54 12.98 22.14 -12.52
C SER A 54 13.16 20.66 -12.14
N THR A 55 12.22 20.11 -11.39
CA THR A 55 11.66 18.75 -11.55
C THR A 55 10.15 18.89 -11.55
N ARG A 56 9.45 18.11 -12.36
CA ARG A 56 7.99 18.23 -12.51
C ARG A 56 7.32 17.84 -11.18
N VAL A 57 7.05 18.82 -10.32
CA VAL A 57 6.07 18.66 -9.24
C VAL A 57 4.72 18.54 -9.91
N ARG A 58 4.30 17.31 -10.22
CA ARG A 58 2.88 17.03 -10.44
C ARG A 58 2.14 17.38 -9.16
N ALA A 59 0.97 17.99 -9.29
CA ALA A 59 0.13 18.44 -8.19
C ALA A 59 0.08 17.37 -7.09
N GLY A 60 0.32 17.78 -5.84
CA GLY A 60 0.50 16.89 -4.69
C GLY A 60 -0.56 15.80 -4.65
N PHE A 61 -0.11 14.57 -4.84
CA PHE A 61 -0.89 13.37 -4.56
C PHE A 61 -0.84 13.16 -3.04
N GLY A 62 -2.00 13.03 -2.41
CA GLY A 62 -2.10 12.70 -1.00
C GLY A 62 -3.27 11.76 -0.79
N ALA A 63 -3.09 10.79 0.11
CA ALA A 63 -4.16 9.89 0.54
C ALA A 63 -5.36 10.70 1.06
N ALA A 64 -6.56 10.24 0.74
CA ALA A 64 -7.78 10.86 1.23
C ALA A 64 -8.21 10.23 2.57
N PRO A 65 -8.67 11.04 3.54
CA PRO A 65 -9.27 10.51 4.78
C PRO A 65 -10.58 9.79 4.48
N ILE A 66 -10.92 8.83 5.34
CA ILE A 66 -12.04 7.89 5.18
C ILE A 66 -13.36 8.49 5.69
N PRO A 67 -14.43 8.47 4.88
CA PRO A 67 -15.81 8.43 5.37
C PRO A 67 -16.32 6.98 5.22
N ALA A 68 -16.40 6.22 6.32
CA ALA A 68 -16.92 4.86 6.31
C ALA A 68 -18.36 4.80 6.86
N GLY A 69 -19.23 4.09 6.14
CA GLY A 69 -20.49 3.56 6.65
C GLY A 69 -20.50 2.03 6.55
N THR A 70 -20.88 1.32 7.61
CA THR A 70 -20.93 -0.16 7.62
C THR A 70 -22.31 -0.68 7.20
N THR A 71 -22.35 -1.67 6.31
CA THR A 71 -23.56 -2.43 5.97
C THR A 71 -23.69 -3.70 6.83
N ALA A 72 -24.84 -4.35 6.80
CA ALA A 72 -25.14 -5.54 7.62
C ALA A 72 -24.39 -6.83 7.18
N THR A 73 -23.64 -6.79 6.08
CA THR A 73 -22.94 -7.93 5.45
C THR A 73 -21.45 -8.03 5.80
N GLY A 74 -20.92 -7.11 6.62
CA GLY A 74 -19.47 -7.00 6.85
C GLY A 74 -18.73 -6.20 5.76
N GLU A 75 -19.48 -5.60 4.83
CA GLU A 75 -18.96 -4.67 3.84
C GLU A 75 -19.06 -3.25 4.39
N SER A 76 -17.97 -2.48 4.25
CA SER A 76 -17.97 -1.03 4.48
C SER A 76 -18.01 -0.30 3.15
N ILE A 77 -18.71 0.83 3.11
CA ILE A 77 -18.74 1.71 1.94
C ILE A 77 -17.83 2.91 2.24
N SER A 78 -16.97 3.24 1.29
CA SER A 78 -16.06 4.37 1.34
C SER A 78 -16.15 5.20 0.07
N GLU A 79 -16.14 6.53 0.18
CA GLU A 79 -16.16 7.41 -0.99
C GLU A 79 -14.85 7.37 -1.79
N ASN A 80 -13.77 6.84 -1.21
CA ASN A 80 -12.45 6.87 -1.81
C ASN A 80 -11.74 5.52 -1.89
N TRP A 81 -12.02 4.55 -1.02
CA TRP A 81 -11.29 3.28 -0.99
C TRP A 81 -12.15 2.11 -1.46
N GLY A 82 -11.53 1.18 -2.20
CA GLY A 82 -12.09 -0.13 -2.52
C GLY A 82 -11.02 -1.20 -2.43
N GLY A 83 -11.28 -2.28 -1.69
CA GLY A 83 -10.28 -3.31 -1.46
C GLY A 83 -10.53 -4.13 -0.20
N LEU A 84 -9.46 -4.62 0.40
CA LEU A 84 -9.50 -5.39 1.64
C LEU A 84 -8.71 -4.69 2.74
N ILE A 85 -9.26 -4.76 3.95
CA ILE A 85 -8.62 -4.31 5.19
C ILE A 85 -8.67 -5.42 6.23
N VAL A 86 -7.60 -5.61 6.98
CA VAL A 86 -7.65 -6.39 8.22
C VAL A 86 -7.65 -5.39 9.37
N SER A 87 -8.84 -5.14 9.91
CA SER A 87 -9.01 -4.29 11.08
C SER A 87 -8.79 -5.10 12.36
N THR A 88 -7.85 -4.64 13.19
CA THR A 88 -7.44 -5.25 14.46
C THR A 88 -6.45 -6.41 14.30
N PRO A 89 -5.20 -6.26 14.76
CA PRO A 89 -4.25 -7.37 14.85
C PRO A 89 -4.72 -8.42 15.87
N PRO A 90 -4.15 -9.64 15.87
CA PRO A 90 -4.41 -10.61 16.92
C PRO A 90 -4.17 -10.03 18.33
N PRO A 91 -4.84 -10.55 19.38
CA PRO A 91 -4.73 -9.98 20.71
C PRO A 91 -3.28 -9.84 21.20
N ASN A 92 -2.96 -8.66 21.74
CA ASN A 92 -1.63 -8.27 22.22
C ASN A 92 -0.54 -8.21 21.14
N GLU A 93 -0.91 -8.01 19.89
CA GLU A 93 0.00 -7.82 18.77
C GLU A 93 -0.30 -6.50 18.03
N HIS A 94 0.62 -6.08 17.18
CA HIS A 94 0.47 -4.98 16.23
C HIS A 94 1.07 -5.38 14.88
N PHE A 95 0.55 -4.82 13.79
CA PHE A 95 1.10 -5.02 12.46
C PHE A 95 2.44 -4.30 12.30
N ILE A 96 3.40 -4.99 11.69
CA ILE A 96 4.75 -4.49 11.43
C ILE A 96 5.12 -4.57 9.94
N SER A 97 4.35 -5.30 9.14
CA SER A 97 4.54 -5.29 7.70
C SER A 97 3.25 -5.60 6.95
N ALA A 98 3.16 -5.09 5.73
CA ALA A 98 2.17 -5.48 4.74
C ALA A 98 2.83 -5.60 3.36
N SER A 99 2.35 -6.54 2.56
CA SER A 99 2.89 -6.80 1.22
C SER A 99 1.86 -7.37 0.26
N ALA A 100 2.08 -7.13 -1.02
CA ALA A 100 1.41 -7.83 -2.12
C ALA A 100 2.20 -7.69 -3.42
N GLN A 101 1.92 -8.60 -4.35
CA GLN A 101 2.24 -8.47 -5.75
C GLN A 101 1.01 -7.97 -6.50
N ILE A 102 1.15 -6.84 -7.19
CA ILE A 102 0.05 -6.16 -7.85
C ILE A 102 0.31 -6.16 -9.34
N GLN A 103 -0.63 -6.68 -10.12
CA GLN A 103 -0.55 -6.55 -11.57
C GLN A 103 -1.02 -5.15 -11.99
N VAL A 104 -0.19 -4.41 -12.72
CA VAL A 104 -0.55 -3.09 -13.25
C VAL A 104 -1.73 -3.24 -14.22
N PRO A 105 -2.92 -2.69 -13.94
CA PRO A 105 -4.04 -2.78 -14.86
C PRO A 105 -3.83 -1.85 -16.06
N GLY A 106 -4.48 -2.18 -17.17
CA GLY A 106 -4.72 -1.20 -18.23
C GLY A 106 -5.93 -0.36 -17.87
N ILE A 107 -5.79 0.98 -17.87
CA ILE A 107 -6.91 1.89 -17.61
C ILE A 107 -7.48 2.46 -18.92
N LYS A 108 -8.79 2.66 -18.96
CA LYS A 108 -9.50 3.28 -20.08
C LYS A 108 -10.56 4.27 -19.58
N LEU A 109 -11.07 5.08 -20.51
CA LEU A 109 -12.17 5.97 -20.20
C LEU A 109 -13.44 5.19 -19.85
N PRO A 110 -14.17 5.58 -18.79
CA PRO A 110 -15.53 5.12 -18.59
C PRO A 110 -16.41 5.44 -19.81
N ALA A 111 -17.46 4.64 -20.03
CA ALA A 111 -18.38 4.87 -21.14
C ALA A 111 -19.04 6.26 -21.01
N GLY A 112 -18.98 7.07 -22.08
CA GLY A 112 -19.54 8.43 -22.09
C GLY A 112 -18.73 9.47 -21.32
N ALA A 113 -17.54 9.14 -20.84
CA ALA A 113 -16.67 10.03 -20.08
C ALA A 113 -16.36 11.35 -20.84
N PRO A 114 -16.60 12.53 -20.23
CA PRO A 114 -16.20 13.82 -20.79
C PRO A 114 -14.67 14.00 -20.83
N ASP A 115 -14.22 15.07 -21.46
CA ASP A 115 -12.82 15.50 -21.39
C ASP A 115 -12.46 15.86 -19.94
N GLY A 116 -11.24 15.53 -19.51
CA GLY A 116 -10.84 15.67 -18.11
C GLY A 116 -9.69 14.76 -17.70
N HIS A 117 -9.49 14.70 -16.38
CA HIS A 117 -8.47 13.89 -15.72
C HIS A 117 -9.14 12.82 -14.88
N TYR A 118 -8.84 11.57 -15.20
CA TYR A 118 -9.28 10.38 -14.48
C TYR A 118 -8.06 9.80 -13.80
N ALA A 119 -8.16 9.45 -12.53
CA ALA A 119 -7.04 8.91 -11.79
C ALA A 119 -7.47 7.90 -10.75
N THR A 120 -6.62 6.91 -10.55
CA THR A 120 -6.72 5.95 -9.45
C THR A 120 -5.32 5.63 -8.94
N THR A 121 -5.22 5.24 -7.68
CA THR A 121 -3.98 4.75 -7.09
C THR A 121 -4.22 3.38 -6.48
N ILE A 122 -3.22 2.51 -6.52
CA ILE A 122 -3.32 1.11 -6.08
C ILE A 122 -2.13 0.83 -5.16
N TRP A 123 -2.38 0.43 -3.92
CA TRP A 123 -1.36 0.45 -2.89
C TRP A 123 -1.56 -0.59 -1.78
N VAL A 124 -0.50 -0.75 -0.99
CA VAL A 124 -0.44 -1.55 0.24
C VAL A 124 -0.01 -0.63 1.38
N GLY A 125 -0.66 -0.74 2.53
CA GLY A 125 -0.40 0.14 3.67
C GLY A 125 -0.58 -0.50 5.04
N ILE A 126 -0.09 0.24 6.05
CA ILE A 126 -0.34 0.04 7.47
C ILE A 126 -0.97 1.33 8.00
N ASP A 127 -2.04 1.19 8.78
CA ASP A 127 -2.81 2.26 9.45
C ASP A 127 -3.66 3.15 8.49
N GLY A 128 -3.82 4.44 8.76
CA GLY A 128 -4.70 5.34 7.99
C GLY A 128 -6.19 5.31 8.30
N THR A 129 -6.65 4.39 9.15
CA THR A 129 -8.05 4.28 9.59
C THR A 129 -8.15 4.03 11.10
N ASP A 130 -9.35 3.79 11.64
CA ASP A 130 -9.56 3.33 13.03
C ASP A 130 -8.87 4.21 14.11
N GLY A 131 -8.82 5.53 13.82
CA GLY A 131 -8.23 6.55 14.67
C GLY A 131 -6.70 6.53 14.74
N THR A 132 -6.02 5.89 13.79
CA THR A 132 -4.56 5.95 13.67
C THR A 132 -4.11 7.32 13.18
N PRO A 133 -2.98 7.86 13.69
CA PRO A 133 -2.57 9.21 13.35
C PRO A 133 -1.70 9.30 12.09
N GLY A 134 -1.11 8.20 11.64
CA GLY A 134 -0.31 8.12 10.42
C GLY A 134 -0.79 6.99 9.50
N LEU A 135 -0.27 6.99 8.27
CA LEU A 135 -0.48 5.93 7.28
C LEU A 135 0.81 5.76 6.49
N PHE A 136 1.36 4.55 6.50
CA PHE A 136 2.62 4.21 5.85
C PHE A 136 2.38 3.23 4.71
N GLN A 137 2.67 3.66 3.49
CA GLN A 137 2.11 3.03 2.31
C GLN A 137 2.95 3.26 1.05
N ALA A 138 2.73 2.40 0.07
CA ALA A 138 3.38 2.48 -1.23
C ALA A 138 2.52 1.85 -2.31
N GLY A 139 2.71 2.31 -3.54
CA GLY A 139 1.92 1.81 -4.64
C GLY A 139 2.22 2.43 -5.98
N MET A 140 1.22 2.41 -6.85
CA MET A 140 1.25 2.98 -8.18
C MET A 140 0.07 3.93 -8.38
N ALA A 141 0.32 5.04 -9.07
CA ALA A 141 -0.71 5.98 -9.50
C ALA A 141 -0.89 5.85 -11.01
N LEU A 142 -2.14 5.74 -11.46
CA LEU A 142 -2.51 5.61 -12.87
C LEU A 142 -3.40 6.79 -13.25
N ASN A 143 -2.93 7.60 -14.18
CA ASN A 143 -3.56 8.82 -14.64
C ASN A 143 -3.95 8.69 -16.10
N LEU A 144 -5.20 9.03 -16.42
CA LEU A 144 -5.71 9.11 -17.79
C LEU A 144 -6.23 10.52 -18.04
N TYR A 145 -5.65 11.18 -19.04
CA TYR A 145 -6.07 12.48 -19.52
C TYR A 145 -6.81 12.33 -20.84
N LYS A 146 -7.93 13.03 -20.97
CA LYS A 146 -8.68 13.13 -22.22
C LYS A 146 -8.89 14.59 -22.58
N ASP A 147 -8.53 14.95 -23.80
CA ASP A 147 -8.79 16.25 -24.40
C ASP A 147 -9.21 16.10 -25.88
N SER A 148 -9.40 17.23 -26.56
CA SER A 148 -9.76 17.27 -27.98
C SER A 148 -8.74 16.63 -28.93
N LYS A 149 -7.52 16.33 -28.46
CA LYS A 149 -6.45 15.70 -29.25
C LYS A 149 -6.38 14.20 -29.02
N GLY A 150 -7.03 13.67 -27.99
CA GLY A 150 -7.13 12.24 -27.73
C GLY A 150 -6.96 11.88 -26.25
N THR A 151 -6.40 10.70 -26.01
CA THR A 151 -6.16 10.18 -24.66
C THR A 151 -4.68 9.95 -24.40
N ARG A 152 -4.24 10.22 -23.17
CA ARG A 152 -2.89 9.91 -22.69
C ARG A 152 -2.96 9.24 -21.34
N VAL A 153 -2.22 8.15 -21.18
CA VAL A 153 -2.06 7.44 -19.91
C VAL A 153 -0.65 7.69 -19.38
N GLU A 154 -0.56 7.93 -18.08
CA GLU A 154 0.68 8.10 -17.34
C GLU A 154 0.60 7.29 -16.06
N SER A 155 1.71 6.67 -15.68
CA SER A 155 1.77 5.71 -14.59
C SER A 155 3.07 5.87 -13.85
N ASP A 156 2.98 6.09 -12.54
CA ASP A 156 4.11 6.37 -11.66
C ASP A 156 4.03 5.44 -10.44
N VAL A 157 5.17 5.11 -9.84
CA VAL A 157 5.20 4.43 -8.54
C VAL A 157 5.65 5.39 -7.46
N TRP A 158 5.14 5.20 -6.24
CA TRP A 158 5.29 6.17 -5.17
C TRP A 158 5.39 5.50 -3.79
N VAL A 159 5.92 6.26 -2.84
CA VAL A 159 6.03 5.90 -1.42
C VAL A 159 5.55 7.06 -0.55
N GLU A 160 4.94 6.79 0.60
CA GLU A 160 4.37 7.84 1.44
C GLU A 160 4.36 7.48 2.93
N TRP A 161 4.57 8.50 3.76
CA TRP A 161 4.14 8.52 5.16
C TRP A 161 3.18 9.69 5.34
N PHE A 162 1.88 9.43 5.23
CA PHE A 162 0.85 10.45 5.33
C PHE A 162 0.88 11.10 6.72
N PRO A 163 0.71 12.43 6.85
CA PRO A 163 0.19 13.39 5.88
C PRO A 163 1.24 14.12 5.03
N ASP A 164 2.51 13.72 5.06
CA ASP A 164 3.46 14.28 4.11
C ASP A 164 3.11 13.82 2.69
N PRO A 165 3.36 14.66 1.65
CA PRO A 165 3.07 14.30 0.27
C PRO A 165 3.80 13.02 -0.18
N ALA A 166 3.16 12.24 -1.04
CA ALA A 166 3.78 11.08 -1.65
C ALA A 166 5.04 11.46 -2.46
N ILE A 167 6.05 10.60 -2.40
CA ILE A 167 7.32 10.73 -3.12
C ILE A 167 7.27 9.79 -4.33
N GLY A 168 7.25 10.37 -5.53
CA GLY A 168 7.36 9.62 -6.78
C GLY A 168 8.75 9.00 -6.97
N LEU A 169 8.80 7.83 -7.61
CA LEU A 169 10.03 7.10 -7.94
C LEU A 169 10.22 6.95 -9.47
N ASP A 170 9.48 7.74 -10.25
CA ASP A 170 9.66 7.93 -11.69
C ASP A 170 10.90 8.80 -11.99
N ASP A 171 11.30 9.64 -11.04
CA ASP A 171 12.53 10.43 -11.11
C ASP A 171 13.74 9.53 -11.40
N LYS A 172 14.47 9.86 -12.48
CA LYS A 172 15.66 9.14 -12.97
C LYS A 172 15.40 7.71 -13.48
N ASN A 173 14.16 7.38 -13.87
CA ASN A 173 13.77 6.06 -14.38
C ASN A 173 14.10 4.91 -13.39
N GLU A 174 13.96 5.16 -12.09
CA GLU A 174 14.30 4.18 -11.06
C GLU A 174 13.39 2.95 -11.15
N ILE A 175 12.08 3.17 -11.36
CA ILE A 175 11.13 2.11 -11.67
C ILE A 175 10.12 2.62 -12.71
N ASP A 176 10.15 2.01 -13.89
CA ASP A 176 9.11 2.20 -14.90
C ASP A 176 8.08 1.09 -14.76
N ILE A 177 6.80 1.41 -15.00
CA ILE A 177 5.71 0.43 -15.00
C ILE A 177 4.88 0.57 -16.28
N LYS A 178 4.25 -0.54 -16.70
CA LYS A 178 3.29 -0.56 -17.81
C LYS A 178 2.23 -1.63 -17.54
N PRO A 179 1.05 -1.55 -18.19
CA PRO A 179 0.01 -2.56 -18.06
C PRO A 179 0.54 -3.99 -18.25
N GLY A 180 0.17 -4.88 -17.33
CA GLY A 180 0.58 -6.28 -17.30
C GLY A 180 1.87 -6.58 -16.55
N ASP A 181 2.66 -5.58 -16.15
CA ASP A 181 3.79 -5.78 -15.24
C ASP A 181 3.30 -6.17 -13.83
N TRP A 182 4.12 -6.94 -13.11
CA TRP A 182 3.91 -7.29 -11.71
C TRP A 182 4.81 -6.45 -10.81
N ILE A 183 4.20 -5.74 -9.87
CA ILE A 183 4.88 -4.87 -8.92
C ILE A 183 4.80 -5.52 -7.54
N ASP A 184 5.95 -5.88 -6.98
CA ASP A 184 6.08 -6.36 -5.59
C ASP A 184 6.22 -5.14 -4.68
N VAL A 185 5.29 -4.99 -3.74
CA VAL A 185 5.25 -3.89 -2.77
C VAL A 185 5.36 -4.47 -1.38
N GLN A 186 6.28 -3.92 -0.58
CA GLN A 186 6.48 -4.30 0.82
C GLN A 186 6.68 -3.04 1.66
N VAL A 187 5.88 -2.89 2.71
CA VAL A 187 6.06 -1.88 3.74
C VAL A 187 6.40 -2.59 5.05
N VAL A 188 7.47 -2.16 5.73
CA VAL A 188 8.01 -2.83 6.92
C VAL A 188 8.43 -1.79 7.96
N THR A 189 8.11 -2.02 9.23
CA THR A 189 8.57 -1.22 10.36
C THR A 189 9.44 -2.03 11.32
N ASP A 190 10.14 -1.32 12.21
CA ASP A 190 10.96 -1.97 13.23
C ASP A 190 10.09 -2.69 14.27
N SER A 191 10.11 -4.02 14.22
CA SER A 191 9.37 -4.89 15.15
C SER A 191 9.78 -4.77 16.62
N SER A 192 10.85 -4.05 16.95
CA SER A 192 11.23 -3.78 18.34
C SER A 192 10.55 -2.55 18.94
N ILE A 193 9.81 -1.78 18.14
CA ILE A 193 9.19 -0.51 18.54
C ILE A 193 7.67 -0.61 18.39
N GLU A 194 6.93 -0.51 19.49
CA GLU A 194 5.45 -0.60 19.49
C GLU A 194 4.77 0.54 18.72
N ARG A 195 5.41 1.72 18.66
CA ARG A 195 4.95 2.89 17.91
C ARG A 195 6.04 3.40 16.98
N PRO A 196 6.29 2.71 15.85
CA PRO A 196 7.42 3.05 15.00
C PRO A 196 7.18 4.39 14.31
N SER A 197 8.21 5.25 14.36
CA SER A 197 8.28 6.52 13.63
C SER A 197 9.18 6.43 12.40
N THR A 198 9.61 5.23 12.04
CA THR A 198 10.47 4.95 10.89
C THR A 198 10.07 3.61 10.29
N GLY A 199 10.13 3.52 8.97
CA GLY A 199 9.79 2.32 8.23
C GLY A 199 10.55 2.25 6.91
N THR A 200 10.68 1.05 6.38
CA THR A 200 11.33 0.77 5.09
C THR A 200 10.30 0.24 4.10
N ILE A 201 10.31 0.83 2.91
CA ILE A 201 9.52 0.40 1.77
C ILE A 201 10.47 -0.23 0.75
N LYS A 202 10.07 -1.38 0.22
CA LYS A 202 10.64 -1.97 -0.99
C LYS A 202 9.56 -2.03 -2.06
N ILE A 203 9.88 -1.53 -3.24
CA ILE A 203 9.03 -1.67 -4.43
C ILE A 203 9.88 -2.16 -5.60
N GLU A 204 9.40 -3.17 -6.30
CA GLU A 204 10.14 -3.85 -7.37
C GLU A 204 9.21 -4.19 -8.53
N ASN A 205 9.60 -3.80 -9.75
CA ASN A 205 8.97 -4.31 -10.96
C ASN A 205 9.60 -5.66 -11.30
N LEU A 206 8.87 -6.75 -11.01
CA LEU A 206 9.35 -8.12 -11.20
C LEU A 206 9.62 -8.46 -12.67
N ASN A 207 9.00 -7.76 -13.61
CA ASN A 207 9.21 -7.98 -15.05
C ASN A 207 10.52 -7.38 -15.54
N THR A 208 11.02 -6.33 -14.90
CA THR A 208 12.27 -5.63 -15.30
C THR A 208 13.42 -5.84 -14.33
N GLY A 209 13.15 -6.28 -13.10
CA GLY A 209 14.10 -6.38 -12.00
C GLY A 209 14.52 -5.04 -11.40
N LYS A 210 13.96 -3.92 -11.88
CA LYS A 210 14.19 -2.59 -11.29
C LYS A 210 13.50 -2.50 -9.93
N LYS A 211 14.21 -1.99 -8.93
CA LYS A 211 13.71 -1.86 -7.56
C LYS A 211 14.22 -0.59 -6.88
N ALA A 212 13.42 -0.11 -5.95
CA ALA A 212 13.74 0.98 -5.06
C ALA A 212 13.55 0.52 -3.61
N VAL A 213 14.43 0.97 -2.73
CA VAL A 213 14.28 0.84 -1.29
C VAL A 213 14.32 2.24 -0.70
N ARG A 214 13.36 2.56 0.17
CA ARG A 214 13.25 3.87 0.83
C ARG A 214 12.98 3.69 2.30
N THR A 215 13.72 4.43 3.12
CA THR A 215 13.39 4.61 4.53
C THR A 215 12.68 5.93 4.67
N LEU A 216 11.47 5.90 5.24
CA LEU A 216 10.69 7.10 5.54
C LEU A 216 10.56 7.24 7.06
N HIS A 217 10.25 8.47 7.48
CA HIS A 217 10.03 8.82 8.87
C HIS A 217 8.65 9.44 9.05
N ALA A 218 8.06 9.26 10.23
CA ALA A 218 6.88 10.02 10.61
C ALA A 218 7.18 11.53 10.49
N PRO A 219 6.31 12.33 9.84
CA PRO A 219 6.59 13.74 9.56
C PRO A 219 6.85 14.60 10.80
N ARG A 220 6.24 14.22 11.93
CA ARG A 220 6.40 14.86 13.23
C ARG A 220 5.92 13.94 14.35
N PRO A 221 6.31 14.21 15.61
CA PRO A 221 5.81 13.47 16.77
C PRO A 221 4.28 13.44 16.82
N GLY A 222 3.73 12.29 17.20
CA GLY A 222 2.30 12.03 17.26
C GLY A 222 1.71 11.44 15.98
N LEU A 223 2.48 11.29 14.90
CA LEU A 223 2.08 10.67 13.62
C LEU A 223 2.76 9.31 13.40
N GLU A 224 3.24 8.68 14.47
CA GLU A 224 3.78 7.33 14.45
C GLU A 224 2.69 6.31 14.16
N LEU A 225 3.08 5.17 13.59
CA LEU A 225 2.14 4.07 13.40
C LEU A 225 1.72 3.47 14.75
N LEU A 226 0.51 2.93 14.78
CA LEU A 226 -0.03 2.08 15.83
C LEU A 226 -0.06 0.61 15.41
N GLY A 227 0.03 0.31 14.11
CA GLY A 227 -0.05 -1.06 13.59
C GLY A 227 -1.40 -1.71 13.85
N LYS A 228 -2.48 -0.94 13.73
CA LYS A 228 -3.87 -1.39 13.96
C LYS A 228 -4.50 -2.02 12.74
N THR A 229 -4.14 -1.56 11.55
CA THR A 229 -4.70 -2.04 10.29
C THR A 229 -3.62 -2.31 9.27
N VAL A 230 -3.95 -3.21 8.35
CA VAL A 230 -3.23 -3.42 7.10
C VAL A 230 -4.25 -3.49 5.98
N GLU A 231 -3.90 -2.90 4.84
CA GLU A 231 -4.87 -2.77 3.75
C GLU A 231 -4.23 -2.84 2.37
N TRP A 232 -5.04 -3.31 1.42
CA TRP A 232 -4.72 -3.48 0.00
C TRP A 232 -5.82 -2.83 -0.83
N ILE A 233 -5.54 -1.66 -1.39
CA ILE A 233 -6.58 -0.70 -1.78
C ILE A 233 -6.38 -0.23 -3.21
N VAL A 234 -7.51 -0.08 -3.92
CA VAL A 234 -7.70 0.79 -5.08
C VAL A 234 -8.39 2.06 -4.57
N GLU A 235 -7.83 3.22 -4.83
CA GLU A 235 -8.29 4.49 -4.28
C GLU A 235 -8.58 5.56 -5.34
N ARG A 236 -9.59 6.39 -5.05
CA ARG A 236 -9.75 7.75 -5.57
C ARG A 236 -8.88 8.70 -4.74
N LEU A 237 -7.79 9.14 -5.33
CA LEU A 237 -6.86 10.06 -4.69
C LEU A 237 -7.41 11.49 -4.69
N THR A 238 -6.94 12.31 -3.75
CA THR A 238 -7.25 13.74 -3.77
C THR A 238 -6.33 14.46 -4.75
N ILE A 239 -6.93 15.16 -5.71
CA ILE A 239 -6.23 16.01 -6.69
C ILE A 239 -6.80 17.42 -6.57
N ASN A 240 -5.96 18.39 -6.23
CA ASN A 240 -6.37 19.79 -6.03
C ASN A 240 -7.53 19.96 -5.03
N GLY A 241 -7.57 19.14 -3.98
CA GLY A 241 -8.60 19.20 -2.93
C GLY A 241 -9.93 18.51 -3.28
N GLN A 242 -9.99 17.79 -4.41
CA GLN A 242 -11.17 17.01 -4.80
C GLN A 242 -10.79 15.55 -5.06
N LEU A 243 -11.66 14.62 -4.70
CA LEU A 243 -11.48 13.21 -5.05
C LEU A 243 -11.51 13.04 -6.58
N SER A 244 -10.55 12.29 -7.11
CA SER A 244 -10.45 12.01 -8.55
C SER A 244 -11.70 11.32 -9.09
N THR A 245 -11.95 11.46 -10.39
CA THR A 245 -12.88 10.57 -11.09
C THR A 245 -12.15 9.28 -11.46
N LEU A 246 -12.74 8.12 -11.15
CA LEU A 246 -12.11 6.84 -11.49
C LEU A 246 -12.08 6.61 -13.02
N PRO A 247 -10.93 6.18 -13.57
CA PRO A 247 -10.94 5.51 -14.87
C PRO A 247 -11.55 4.11 -14.73
N ASP A 248 -11.99 3.51 -15.83
CA ASP A 248 -12.27 2.08 -15.86
C ASP A 248 -10.92 1.35 -15.84
N PHE A 249 -10.56 0.81 -14.67
CA PHE A 249 -9.33 0.05 -14.45
C PHE A 249 -9.49 -1.45 -14.72
N GLY A 250 -10.65 -1.90 -15.22
CA GLY A 250 -10.95 -3.30 -15.45
C GLY A 250 -10.90 -4.09 -14.14
N THR A 251 -9.85 -4.88 -13.95
CA THR A 251 -9.66 -5.69 -12.74
C THR A 251 -8.24 -5.54 -12.24
N VAL A 252 -8.10 -5.20 -10.96
CA VAL A 252 -6.83 -5.22 -10.24
C VAL A 252 -6.74 -6.55 -9.49
N ARG A 253 -5.62 -7.25 -9.62
CA ARG A 253 -5.33 -8.46 -8.85
C ARG A 253 -4.22 -8.17 -7.84
N PHE A 254 -4.51 -8.42 -6.58
CA PHE A 254 -3.53 -8.48 -5.51
C PHE A 254 -3.23 -9.94 -5.22
N LEU A 255 -1.98 -10.34 -5.39
CA LEU A 255 -1.49 -11.71 -5.21
C LEU A 255 -0.50 -11.75 -4.04
N ASN A 256 -0.47 -12.87 -3.32
CA ASN A 256 0.39 -13.08 -2.15
C ASN A 256 0.21 -11.97 -1.10
N CYS A 257 -1.04 -11.59 -0.84
CA CYS A 257 -1.37 -10.61 0.18
C CYS A 257 -0.98 -11.17 1.54
N HIS A 258 -0.10 -10.46 2.23
CA HIS A 258 0.49 -10.94 3.47
C HIS A 258 0.87 -9.80 4.38
N ALA A 259 0.61 -9.97 5.67
CA ALA A 259 1.06 -9.10 6.72
C ALA A 259 1.76 -9.89 7.83
N LEU A 260 2.65 -9.21 8.55
CA LEU A 260 3.26 -9.75 9.77
C LEU A 260 2.85 -8.91 10.96
N THR A 261 2.59 -9.61 12.05
CA THR A 261 2.37 -9.00 13.36
C THR A 261 3.53 -9.25 14.29
N LYS A 262 3.61 -8.46 15.34
CA LYS A 262 4.54 -8.65 16.45
C LYS A 262 3.83 -8.53 17.78
N GLY A 263 4.19 -9.38 18.73
CA GLY A 263 3.73 -9.27 20.11
C GLY A 263 4.21 -8.00 20.79
N ASN A 264 3.33 -7.36 21.56
CA ASN A 264 3.68 -6.24 22.42
C ASN A 264 4.75 -6.65 23.43
N ALA A 265 5.56 -5.69 23.89
CA ALA A 265 6.62 -5.96 24.84
C ALA A 265 6.06 -6.67 26.09
N GLY A 266 6.66 -7.82 26.46
CA GLY A 266 6.22 -8.62 27.61
C GLY A 266 4.94 -9.45 27.40
N SER A 267 4.30 -9.39 26.22
CA SER A 267 3.12 -10.21 25.91
C SER A 267 3.42 -11.71 25.77
N GLY A 268 4.68 -12.06 25.49
CA GLY A 268 5.09 -13.43 25.14
C GLY A 268 4.58 -13.90 23.77
N SER A 269 3.88 -13.06 23.00
CA SER A 269 3.47 -13.41 21.65
C SER A 269 4.67 -13.34 20.67
N PRO A 270 4.91 -14.37 19.86
CA PRO A 270 5.99 -14.35 18.87
C PRO A 270 5.69 -13.43 17.68
N GLY A 271 4.45 -12.98 17.49
CA GLY A 271 3.98 -12.45 16.20
C GLY A 271 3.57 -13.58 15.24
N ARG A 272 2.82 -13.25 14.20
CA ARG A 272 2.20 -14.22 13.29
C ARG A 272 2.12 -13.70 11.86
N ASP A 273 2.05 -14.64 10.92
CA ASP A 273 1.60 -14.37 9.55
C ASP A 273 0.08 -14.13 9.54
N VAL A 274 -0.34 -13.07 8.87
CA VAL A 274 -1.74 -12.71 8.64
C VAL A 274 -2.00 -12.68 7.14
N TYR A 275 -3.07 -13.36 6.74
CA TYR A 275 -3.57 -13.45 5.37
C TYR A 275 -4.97 -12.85 5.30
N LEU A 276 -5.70 -13.14 4.23
CA LEU A 276 -6.98 -12.48 3.95
C LEU A 276 -8.18 -13.10 4.67
N ASP A 277 -8.05 -14.19 5.43
CA ASP A 277 -9.21 -14.94 5.95
C ASP A 277 -10.18 -14.06 6.77
N ASN A 278 -9.66 -13.11 7.55
CA ASN A 278 -10.43 -12.19 8.39
C ASN A 278 -10.45 -10.75 7.85
N ALA A 279 -10.18 -10.56 6.56
CA ALA A 279 -10.25 -9.23 5.96
C ALA A 279 -11.70 -8.82 5.69
N ASP A 280 -12.03 -7.59 6.06
CA ASP A 280 -13.28 -6.90 5.73
C ASP A 280 -13.18 -6.29 4.33
N GLU A 281 -14.32 -6.22 3.65
CA GLU A 281 -14.41 -5.66 2.31
C GLU A 281 -14.76 -4.16 2.39
N ILE A 282 -14.02 -3.36 1.62
CA ILE A 282 -14.34 -1.95 1.40
C ILE A 282 -14.81 -1.80 -0.05
N ILE A 283 -16.01 -1.24 -0.21
CA ILE A 283 -16.61 -0.94 -1.51
C ILE A 283 -16.51 0.56 -1.77
N LEU A 284 -15.90 0.91 -2.90
CA LEU A 284 -15.71 2.28 -3.33
C LEU A 284 -17.00 2.83 -3.93
N ASP A 285 -17.52 3.90 -3.36
CA ASP A 285 -18.65 4.67 -3.84
C ASP A 285 -18.18 5.99 -4.48
N GLN A 286 -18.66 6.27 -5.69
CA GLN A 286 -18.48 7.56 -6.34
C GLN A 286 -19.85 8.18 -6.57
N GLU A 287 -20.20 9.14 -5.73
CA GLU A 287 -21.42 9.95 -5.84
C GLU A 287 -22.70 9.09 -5.81
N GLY A 288 -22.77 8.11 -4.91
CA GLY A 288 -23.90 7.19 -4.73
C GLY A 288 -23.93 6.02 -5.73
N THR A 289 -22.86 5.83 -6.50
CA THR A 289 -22.66 4.68 -7.37
C THR A 289 -21.55 3.81 -6.81
N LEU A 290 -21.84 2.54 -6.52
CA LEU A 290 -20.81 1.57 -6.14
C LEU A 290 -19.97 1.25 -7.37
N MET A 291 -18.68 1.53 -7.29
CA MET A 291 -17.74 1.46 -8.39
C MET A 291 -16.95 0.16 -8.40
N THR A 292 -16.80 -0.49 -7.24
CA THR A 292 -15.99 -1.71 -7.10
C THR A 292 -16.83 -2.92 -6.74
N ASN A 293 -16.37 -4.08 -7.18
CA ASN A 293 -16.80 -5.38 -6.66
C ASN A 293 -15.56 -6.16 -6.20
N ILE A 294 -15.62 -6.76 -5.02
CA ILE A 294 -14.51 -7.54 -4.45
C ILE A 294 -14.74 -9.02 -4.74
N VAL A 295 -13.71 -9.71 -5.23
CA VAL A 295 -13.77 -11.15 -5.49
C VAL A 295 -12.63 -11.85 -4.78
N ARG A 296 -12.96 -12.81 -3.92
CA ARG A 296 -12.00 -13.55 -3.09
C ARG A 296 -12.01 -15.05 -3.42
N PRO A 297 -10.93 -15.58 -4.03
CA PRO A 297 -10.74 -17.02 -4.10
C PRO A 297 -10.59 -17.65 -2.71
N ALA A 298 -10.93 -18.93 -2.59
CA ALA A 298 -10.85 -19.67 -1.32
C ALA A 298 -9.42 -19.97 -0.83
N ASN A 299 -8.37 -19.47 -1.49
CA ASN A 299 -6.98 -19.71 -1.11
C ASN A 299 -6.45 -18.74 -0.05
N GLY A 300 -7.19 -17.68 0.28
CA GLY A 300 -6.88 -16.73 1.35
C GLY A 300 -5.66 -15.82 1.11
N VAL A 301 -5.01 -15.89 -0.07
CA VAL A 301 -3.75 -15.18 -0.35
C VAL A 301 -3.84 -14.21 -1.53
N GLU A 302 -4.98 -14.16 -2.20
CA GLU A 302 -5.22 -13.23 -3.29
C GLU A 302 -6.66 -12.73 -3.29
N PHE A 303 -6.88 -11.60 -3.96
CA PHE A 303 -8.22 -11.12 -4.26
C PHE A 303 -8.18 -10.20 -5.49
N PHE A 304 -9.37 -9.84 -5.96
CA PHE A 304 -9.55 -8.96 -7.10
C PHE A 304 -10.44 -7.79 -6.73
N VAL A 305 -10.09 -6.60 -7.23
CA VAL A 305 -10.95 -5.42 -7.24
C VAL A 305 -11.39 -5.17 -8.68
N GLU A 306 -12.68 -5.34 -8.95
CA GLU A 306 -13.26 -5.14 -10.27
C GLU A 306 -13.91 -3.76 -10.37
N TYR A 307 -13.61 -3.00 -11.42
CA TYR A 307 -14.36 -1.81 -11.81
C TYR A 307 -15.74 -2.26 -12.33
N LYS A 308 -16.77 -2.06 -11.53
CA LYS A 308 -18.14 -2.50 -11.83
C LYS A 308 -19.15 -1.48 -11.29
N PRO A 309 -19.41 -0.38 -12.03
CA PRO A 309 -20.41 0.60 -11.63
C PRO A 309 -21.80 -0.02 -11.54
N HIS A 310 -22.42 0.05 -10.36
CA HIS A 310 -23.81 -0.37 -10.13
C HIS A 310 -24.46 0.53 -9.08
N LYS A 311 -25.79 0.64 -9.16
CA LYS A 311 -26.54 1.37 -8.14
C LYS A 311 -26.60 0.55 -6.86
N GLN A 312 -26.55 1.24 -5.73
CA GLN A 312 -26.89 0.69 -4.41
C GLN A 312 -28.32 0.12 -4.41
#